data_AF-A0A2V6EQ21-F1
#
_entry.id   AF-A0A2V6EQ21-F1
#
_cell.length_a   1.000
_cell.length_b   1.000
_cell.length_c   1.000
_cell.angle_alpha   90.00
_cell.angle_beta   90.00
_cell.angle_gamma   90.00
#
_symmetry.space_group_name_H-M   'P 1'
#
loop_
_entity.id
_entity.type
_entity.pdbx_description
1 polymer ?
#
loop_
_entity_poly.entity_id
_entity_poly.type
_entity_poly.pdbx_seq_one_letter_code
_entity_poly.pdbx_strand_id
1 'polypeptide(L)'
;MGAGVNNRRGETVAHARLKRLALLWAQAHDYSACAFEITLPRCRYRADLAAYRPRSTGLGSTAIFECKQALVDLRRDNCRTTATRQGLEKVQRRRQILEKHLRIHYPNLRIADSLFSELESHDFAAIKHRGYGRVLRELAALQNRLFDCTKFETLMRYRCANLFFLVLPNELFQASEVPVGWGVLAQADGELALMRKPVWQESAPENRLWFLQRIATAGTRALNRQLEITFEDVISSRCRSC
;
A
#
# COMPACT_ATOMS: atom_id res chain seq x y z
N MET A 1 -0.33 17.07 -24.77
CA MET A 1 0.00 18.26 -23.96
C MET A 1 0.93 17.80 -22.84
N GLY A 2 2.14 18.34 -22.80
CA GLY A 2 3.26 17.80 -22.03
C GLY A 2 3.01 17.84 -20.52
N ALA A 3 3.21 16.71 -19.84
CA ALA A 3 3.24 16.65 -18.39
C ALA A 3 4.44 17.48 -17.90
N GLY A 4 4.16 18.64 -17.28
CA GLY A 4 5.19 19.46 -16.65
C GLY A 4 5.94 18.65 -15.60
N VAL A 5 7.23 18.44 -15.83
CA VAL A 5 8.14 17.83 -14.87
C VAL A 5 8.52 18.90 -13.86
N ASN A 6 8.33 18.64 -12.56
CA ASN A 6 8.76 19.60 -11.55
C ASN A 6 10.29 19.46 -11.38
N ASN A 7 11.03 20.47 -11.83
CA ASN A 7 12.42 20.39 -12.30
C ASN A 7 13.50 20.24 -11.20
N ARG A 8 13.16 19.65 -10.04
CA ARG A 8 14.13 19.35 -8.96
C ARG A 8 14.19 17.88 -8.54
N ARG A 9 13.27 17.01 -9.00
CA ARG A 9 13.20 15.59 -8.55
C ARG A 9 12.78 14.54 -9.58
N GLY A 10 12.54 14.90 -10.84
CA GLY A 10 12.01 13.94 -11.84
C GLY A 10 10.59 13.43 -11.52
N GLU A 11 9.93 14.00 -10.52
CA GLU A 11 8.53 13.71 -10.18
C GLU A 11 7.59 14.52 -11.06
N THR A 12 6.59 13.87 -11.64
CA THR A 12 5.58 14.54 -12.45
C THR A 12 4.53 15.22 -11.56
N VAL A 13 3.89 16.27 -12.08
CA VAL A 13 2.79 16.96 -11.38
C VAL A 13 1.65 16.01 -10.99
N ALA A 14 1.30 15.07 -11.86
CA ALA A 14 0.23 14.13 -11.55
C ALA A 14 0.62 13.12 -10.45
N HIS A 15 1.91 12.79 -10.29
CA HIS A 15 2.37 11.89 -9.22
C HIS A 15 2.34 12.60 -7.88
N ALA A 16 2.82 13.86 -7.87
CA ALA A 16 2.72 14.73 -6.72
C ALA A 16 1.26 14.95 -6.30
N ARG A 17 0.32 15.05 -7.28
CA ARG A 17 -1.12 15.12 -7.01
C ARG A 17 -1.63 13.85 -6.32
N LEU A 18 -1.30 12.66 -6.82
CA LEU A 18 -1.69 11.39 -6.18
C LEU A 18 -1.17 11.30 -4.73
N LYS A 19 0.10 11.66 -4.50
CA LYS A 19 0.68 11.70 -3.15
C LYS A 19 -0.06 12.66 -2.22
N ARG A 20 -0.39 13.86 -2.71
CA ARG A 20 -1.19 14.83 -1.95
C ARG A 20 -2.56 14.26 -1.58
N LEU A 21 -3.24 13.63 -2.53
CA LEU A 21 -4.55 13.03 -2.28
C LEU A 21 -4.46 11.84 -1.31
N ALA A 22 -3.41 11.02 -1.42
CA ALA A 22 -3.15 9.91 -0.50
C ALA A 22 -2.94 10.41 0.93
N LEU A 23 -2.22 11.52 1.11
CA LEU A 23 -2.02 12.14 2.42
C LEU A 23 -3.34 12.63 3.01
N LEU A 24 -4.14 13.37 2.23
CA LEU A 24 -5.45 13.87 2.66
C LEU A 24 -6.37 12.71 3.07
N TRP A 25 -6.45 11.68 2.24
CA TRP A 25 -7.24 10.49 2.53
C TRP A 25 -6.76 9.80 3.82
N ALA A 26 -5.45 9.62 4.00
CA ALA A 26 -4.90 9.01 5.20
C ALA A 26 -5.27 9.82 6.46
N GLN A 27 -5.11 11.14 6.44
CA GLN A 27 -5.47 12.00 7.59
C GLN A 27 -6.97 11.96 7.89
N ALA A 28 -7.82 11.96 6.87
CA ALA A 28 -9.27 11.81 7.02
C ALA A 28 -9.68 10.44 7.61
N HIS A 29 -8.79 9.45 7.59
CA HIS A 29 -8.98 8.13 8.17
C HIS A 29 -8.03 7.90 9.36
N ASP A 30 -7.90 8.90 10.23
CA ASP A 30 -7.21 8.84 11.54
C ASP A 30 -5.71 8.54 11.50
N TYR A 31 -5.05 8.55 10.34
CA TYR A 31 -3.60 8.44 10.29
C TYR A 31 -2.97 9.77 10.70
N SER A 32 -2.65 9.90 11.99
CA SER A 32 -2.17 11.15 12.59
C SER A 32 -0.72 11.50 12.26
N ALA A 33 0.11 10.51 11.89
CA ALA A 33 1.49 10.74 11.47
C ALA A 33 1.69 10.20 10.06
N CYS A 34 2.08 11.09 9.14
CA CYS A 34 2.27 10.77 7.74
C CYS A 34 3.56 11.39 7.22
N ALA A 35 4.28 10.70 6.35
CA ALA A 35 5.46 11.25 5.70
C ALA A 35 5.70 10.64 4.32
N PHE A 36 6.21 11.47 3.41
CA PHE A 36 6.54 11.04 2.05
C PHE A 36 7.93 10.41 1.98
N GLU A 37 8.11 9.50 1.03
CA GLU A 37 9.43 9.05 0.59
C GLU A 37 10.25 8.35 1.71
N ILE A 38 9.58 7.43 2.42
CA ILE A 38 10.11 6.78 3.62
C ILE A 38 10.73 5.43 3.29
N THR A 39 11.99 5.23 3.69
CA THR A 39 12.64 3.92 3.62
C THR A 39 11.94 2.93 4.52
N LEU A 40 11.67 1.73 4.01
CA LEU A 40 10.88 0.71 4.70
C LEU A 40 11.76 -0.21 5.55
N PRO A 41 11.24 -0.73 6.68
CA PRO A 41 12.00 -1.67 7.50
C PRO A 41 12.27 -2.95 6.70
N ARG A 42 13.45 -3.53 6.90
CA ARG A 42 13.84 -4.85 6.36
C ARG A 42 13.93 -4.96 4.83
N CYS A 43 13.83 -3.85 4.08
CA CYS A 43 14.10 -3.83 2.64
C CYS A 43 14.67 -2.48 2.18
N ARG A 44 15.23 -2.46 0.97
CA ARG A 44 15.83 -1.26 0.35
C ARG A 44 14.80 -0.28 -0.23
N TYR A 45 13.52 -0.64 -0.21
CA TYR A 45 12.48 0.12 -0.87
C TYR A 45 12.04 1.34 -0.06
N ARG A 46 11.49 2.32 -0.77
CA ARG A 46 10.82 3.48 -0.19
C ARG A 46 9.34 3.44 -0.53
N ALA A 47 8.52 3.84 0.42
CA ALA A 47 7.11 4.12 0.20
C ALA A 47 6.93 5.56 -0.27
N ASP A 48 6.01 5.77 -1.22
CA ASP A 48 5.62 7.11 -1.66
C ASP A 48 5.04 7.89 -0.48
N LEU A 49 4.13 7.27 0.26
CA LEU A 49 3.59 7.77 1.53
C LEU A 49 3.54 6.63 2.56
N ALA A 50 4.01 6.93 3.76
CA ALA A 50 3.87 6.08 4.93
C ALA A 50 3.00 6.79 5.96
N ALA A 51 2.15 6.02 6.65
CA ALA A 51 1.22 6.56 7.62
C ALA A 51 1.13 5.68 8.88
N TYR A 52 0.89 6.31 10.02
CA TYR A 52 0.65 5.66 11.31
C TYR A 52 -0.66 6.17 11.91
N ARG A 53 -1.47 5.23 12.39
CA ARG A 53 -2.73 5.48 13.10
C ARG A 53 -2.58 4.99 14.53
N PRO A 54 -2.66 5.86 15.55
CA PRO A 54 -2.59 5.46 16.94
C PRO A 54 -3.81 4.60 17.33
N ARG A 55 -3.67 3.82 18.40
CA ARG A 55 -4.78 3.16 19.09
C ARG A 55 -4.89 3.72 20.50
N SER A 56 -6.10 3.72 21.05
CA SER A 56 -6.35 4.13 22.45
C SER A 56 -5.55 3.28 23.44
N THR A 57 -5.30 2.02 23.11
CA THR A 57 -4.47 1.11 23.89
C THR A 57 -3.45 0.38 23.01
N GLY A 58 -2.20 0.34 23.46
CA GLY A 58 -1.09 -0.33 22.78
C GLY A 58 -0.57 0.39 21.52
N LEU A 59 0.30 -0.29 20.78
CA LEU A 59 0.86 0.23 19.53
C LEU A 59 -0.21 0.27 18.44
N GLY A 60 -0.23 1.40 17.72
CA GLY A 60 -1.12 1.65 16.60
C GLY A 60 -0.84 0.79 15.37
N SER A 61 -1.48 1.13 14.26
CA SER A 61 -1.31 0.46 12.96
C SER A 61 -0.55 1.34 11.98
N THR A 62 0.09 0.70 11.01
CA THR A 62 0.89 1.35 9.97
C THR A 62 0.36 1.03 8.59
N ALA A 63 0.46 1.99 7.68
CA ALA A 63 0.06 1.83 6.29
C ALA A 63 1.12 2.34 5.33
N ILE A 64 1.23 1.68 4.18
CA ILE A 64 2.05 2.07 3.04
C ILE A 64 1.13 2.38 1.87
N PHE A 65 1.39 3.51 1.21
CA PHE A 65 0.71 3.94 0.01
C PHE A 65 1.73 4.06 -1.11
N GLU A 66 1.46 3.40 -2.22
CA GLU A 66 2.26 3.43 -3.44
C GLU A 66 1.46 4.13 -4.53
N CYS A 67 1.96 5.25 -5.03
CA CYS A 67 1.30 6.05 -6.05
C CYS A 67 1.80 5.62 -7.43
N LYS A 68 0.87 5.33 -8.35
CA LYS A 68 1.20 4.89 -9.71
C LYS A 68 0.36 5.62 -10.73
N GLN A 69 1.03 6.17 -11.74
CA GLN A 69 0.40 6.97 -12.78
C GLN A 69 0.14 6.21 -14.06
N ALA A 70 0.80 5.08 -14.25
CA ALA A 70 0.57 4.21 -15.36
C ALA A 70 0.65 2.74 -14.94
N LEU A 71 -0.18 1.89 -15.55
CA LEU A 71 -0.11 0.43 -15.34
C LEU A 71 1.23 -0.15 -15.80
N VAL A 72 1.93 0.51 -16.73
CA VAL A 72 3.30 0.11 -17.11
C VAL A 72 4.28 0.23 -15.96
N ASP A 73 4.07 1.15 -15.01
CA ASP A 73 4.91 1.30 -13.81
C ASP A 73 4.78 0.13 -12.83
N LEU A 74 3.73 -0.68 -12.99
CA LEU A 74 3.54 -1.93 -12.26
C LEU A 74 4.16 -3.10 -13.01
N ARG A 75 4.13 -3.06 -14.35
CA ARG A 75 4.43 -4.20 -15.23
C ARG A 75 5.94 -4.32 -15.49
N ARG A 76 6.43 -5.55 -15.67
CA ARG A 76 7.78 -5.77 -16.21
C ARG A 76 7.80 -5.44 -17.70
N ASP A 77 8.89 -4.82 -18.17
CA ASP A 77 9.08 -4.46 -19.59
C ASP A 77 8.92 -5.66 -20.54
N ASN A 78 9.29 -6.86 -20.08
CA ASN A 78 9.25 -8.10 -20.86
C ASN A 78 7.90 -8.83 -20.83
N CYS A 79 6.91 -8.32 -20.09
CA CYS A 79 5.66 -9.04 -19.82
C CYS A 79 4.52 -8.55 -20.73
N ARG A 80 4.61 -8.92 -22.01
CA ARG A 80 3.62 -8.62 -23.06
C ARG A 80 2.89 -9.86 -23.60
N THR A 81 2.43 -10.77 -22.75
CA THR A 81 1.55 -11.85 -23.24
C THR A 81 0.12 -11.63 -22.76
N THR A 82 -0.75 -11.27 -23.69
CA THR A 82 -2.23 -11.30 -23.55
C THR A 82 -2.72 -12.59 -22.88
N ALA A 83 -2.07 -13.72 -23.17
CA ALA A 83 -2.29 -15.01 -22.52
C ALA A 83 -2.12 -14.99 -20.99
N THR A 84 -1.14 -14.26 -20.46
CA THR A 84 -0.92 -14.17 -19.00
C THR A 84 -2.03 -13.34 -18.33
N ARG A 85 -2.53 -12.29 -19.00
CA ARG A 85 -3.67 -11.50 -18.52
C ARG A 85 -4.97 -12.30 -18.52
N GLN A 86 -5.25 -13.01 -19.61
CA GLN A 86 -6.40 -13.91 -19.70
C GLN A 86 -6.34 -15.01 -18.63
N GLY A 87 -5.15 -15.56 -18.39
CA GLY A 87 -4.90 -16.49 -17.28
C GLY A 87 -5.23 -15.87 -15.92
N LEU A 88 -4.78 -14.64 -15.68
CA LEU A 88 -5.03 -13.93 -14.43
C LEU A 88 -6.53 -13.68 -14.19
N GLU A 89 -7.26 -13.23 -15.20
CA GLU A 89 -8.72 -13.06 -15.13
C GLU A 89 -9.44 -14.38 -14.86
N LYS A 90 -8.98 -15.49 -15.47
CA LYS A 90 -9.55 -16.81 -15.25
C LYS A 90 -9.36 -17.27 -13.80
N VAL A 91 -8.15 -17.11 -13.26
CA VAL A 91 -7.83 -17.51 -11.88
C VAL A 91 -8.54 -16.59 -10.88
N GLN A 92 -8.71 -15.31 -11.19
CA GLN A 92 -9.52 -14.40 -10.37
C GLN A 92 -11.00 -14.75 -10.34
N ARG A 93 -11.61 -15.06 -11.49
CA ARG A 93 -12.99 -15.56 -11.53
C ARG A 93 -13.14 -16.83 -10.68
N ARG A 94 -12.17 -17.74 -10.78
CA ARG A 94 -12.14 -18.95 -9.95
C ARG A 94 -12.03 -18.62 -8.45
N ARG A 95 -11.23 -17.63 -8.07
CA ARG A 95 -11.15 -17.13 -6.70
C ARG A 95 -12.49 -16.61 -6.21
N GLN A 96 -13.16 -15.75 -6.98
CA GLN A 96 -14.45 -15.16 -6.61
C GLN A 96 -15.55 -16.23 -6.43
N ILE A 97 -15.61 -17.21 -7.33
CA ILE A 97 -16.55 -18.34 -7.23
C ILE A 97 -16.27 -19.14 -5.95
N LEU A 98 -14.99 -19.43 -5.68
CA LEU A 98 -14.62 -20.20 -4.51
C LEU A 98 -14.90 -19.44 -3.22
N GLU A 99 -14.61 -18.13 -3.15
CA GLU A 99 -14.98 -17.29 -2.02
C GLU A 99 -16.51 -17.29 -1.80
N LYS A 100 -17.31 -17.20 -2.87
CA LYS A 100 -18.78 -17.28 -2.78
C LYS A 100 -19.23 -18.60 -2.13
N HIS A 101 -18.66 -19.73 -2.52
CA HIS A 101 -18.99 -21.02 -1.92
C HIS A 101 -18.48 -21.15 -0.48
N LEU A 102 -17.27 -20.66 -0.21
CA LEU A 102 -16.70 -20.69 1.14
C LEU A 102 -17.51 -19.87 2.13
N ARG A 103 -18.12 -18.75 1.71
CA ARG A 103 -19.03 -17.98 2.56
C ARG A 103 -20.25 -18.80 3.00
N ILE A 104 -20.79 -19.64 2.11
CA ILE A 104 -21.95 -20.49 2.42
C ILE A 104 -21.56 -21.59 3.41
N HIS A 105 -20.40 -22.23 3.21
CA HIS A 105 -19.98 -23.37 4.04
C HIS A 105 -19.34 -22.95 5.37
N TYR A 106 -18.77 -21.75 5.44
CA TYR A 106 -18.05 -21.26 6.62
C TYR A 106 -18.54 -19.85 7.04
N PRO A 107 -19.82 -19.71 7.45
CA PRO A 107 -20.37 -18.42 7.86
C PRO A 107 -19.64 -17.82 9.07
N ASN A 108 -19.05 -18.67 9.92
CA ASN A 108 -18.31 -18.28 11.12
C ASN A 108 -16.98 -17.55 10.83
N LEU A 109 -16.55 -17.47 9.56
CA LEU A 109 -15.34 -16.71 9.17
C LEU A 109 -15.60 -15.22 8.97
N ARG A 110 -16.85 -14.78 9.14
CA ARG A 110 -17.23 -13.38 9.07
C ARG A 110 -16.50 -12.58 10.14
N ILE A 111 -15.77 -11.55 9.71
CA ILE A 111 -15.14 -10.56 10.58
C ILE A 111 -16.20 -9.52 10.92
N ALA A 112 -16.52 -9.37 12.20
CA ALA A 112 -17.60 -8.53 12.71
C ALA A 112 -17.35 -7.01 12.65
N ASP A 113 -16.50 -6.56 11.73
CA ASP A 113 -16.04 -5.16 11.65
C ASP A 113 -16.77 -4.34 10.56
N SER A 114 -17.77 -4.91 9.88
CA SER A 114 -18.48 -4.24 8.78
C SER A 114 -19.95 -3.98 9.13
N LEU A 115 -20.28 -2.71 9.35
CA LEU A 115 -21.65 -2.20 9.58
C LEU A 115 -22.56 -2.31 8.33
N PHE A 116 -21.98 -2.64 7.17
CA PHE A 116 -22.71 -2.88 5.93
C PHE A 116 -22.58 -4.35 5.52
N SER A 117 -23.72 -5.03 5.32
CA SER A 117 -23.80 -6.44 4.94
C SER A 117 -23.16 -6.74 3.56
N GLU A 118 -23.19 -5.76 2.66
CA GLU A 118 -22.64 -5.90 1.30
C GLU A 118 -21.10 -5.89 1.27
N LEU A 119 -20.46 -5.45 2.36
CA LEU A 119 -19.00 -5.30 2.48
C LEU A 119 -18.38 -6.22 3.55
N GLU A 120 -19.08 -7.32 3.87
CA GLU A 120 -18.69 -8.33 4.86
C GLU A 120 -17.32 -8.94 4.58
N SER A 121 -16.36 -8.60 5.44
CA SER A 121 -15.01 -9.17 5.42
C SER A 121 -15.04 -10.61 5.97
N HIS A 122 -14.33 -11.54 5.33
CA HIS A 122 -14.23 -12.94 5.75
C HIS A 122 -12.76 -13.36 5.87
N ASP A 123 -12.38 -14.03 6.96
CA ASP A 123 -11.03 -14.59 7.12
C ASP A 123 -10.93 -16.01 6.56
N PHE A 124 -10.75 -16.11 5.24
CA PHE A 124 -10.50 -17.40 4.59
C PHE A 124 -9.12 -18.02 4.89
N ALA A 125 -8.20 -17.27 5.53
CA ALA A 125 -6.90 -17.81 5.88
C ALA A 125 -6.99 -18.81 7.05
N ALA A 126 -7.97 -18.61 7.94
CA ALA A 126 -8.18 -19.45 9.13
C ALA A 126 -8.45 -20.94 8.80
N ILE A 127 -9.12 -21.24 7.67
CA ILE A 127 -9.54 -22.61 7.33
C ILE A 127 -8.51 -23.43 6.55
N LYS A 128 -7.35 -22.87 6.21
CA LYS A 128 -6.27 -23.55 5.44
C LYS A 128 -6.78 -24.36 4.22
N HIS A 129 -7.82 -23.88 3.54
CA HIS A 129 -8.50 -24.65 2.50
C HIS A 129 -7.59 -24.91 1.28
N ARG A 130 -7.29 -26.18 0.97
CA ARG A 130 -6.31 -26.59 -0.06
C ARG A 130 -6.58 -26.02 -1.45
N GLY A 131 -7.84 -26.05 -1.91
CA GLY A 131 -8.24 -25.53 -3.23
C GLY A 131 -8.02 -24.01 -3.34
N TYR A 132 -8.53 -23.26 -2.38
CA TYR A 132 -8.30 -21.82 -2.22
C TYR A 132 -6.80 -21.47 -2.13
N GLY A 133 -6.03 -22.19 -1.32
CA GLY A 133 -4.57 -22.00 -1.25
C GLY A 133 -3.85 -22.29 -2.58
N ARG A 134 -4.35 -23.22 -3.40
CA ARG A 134 -3.83 -23.44 -4.76
C ARG A 134 -4.15 -22.26 -5.69
N VAL A 135 -5.39 -21.75 -5.64
CA VAL A 135 -5.82 -20.58 -6.42
C VAL A 135 -5.00 -19.34 -6.05
N LEU A 136 -4.77 -19.10 -4.76
CA LEU A 136 -3.93 -17.98 -4.30
C LEU A 136 -2.48 -18.10 -4.79
N ARG A 137 -1.89 -19.30 -4.78
CA ARG A 137 -0.53 -19.54 -5.31
C ARG A 137 -0.46 -19.33 -6.82
N GLU A 138 -1.44 -19.83 -7.56
CA GLU A 138 -1.52 -19.68 -9.01
C GLU A 138 -1.67 -18.20 -9.40
N LEU A 139 -2.51 -17.48 -8.66
CA LEU A 139 -2.72 -16.05 -8.84
C LEU A 139 -1.45 -15.27 -8.52
N ALA A 140 -0.76 -15.57 -7.41
CA ALA A 140 0.53 -14.97 -7.08
C ALA A 140 1.59 -15.25 -8.17
N ALA A 141 1.67 -16.47 -8.70
CA ALA A 141 2.60 -16.81 -9.77
C ALA A 141 2.33 -16.04 -11.08
N LEU A 142 1.06 -15.89 -11.47
CA LEU A 142 0.68 -15.11 -12.65
C LEU A 142 0.91 -13.61 -12.46
N GLN A 143 0.63 -13.08 -11.27
CA GLN A 143 0.94 -11.69 -10.93
C GLN A 143 2.46 -11.44 -10.94
N ASN A 144 3.25 -12.35 -10.38
CA ASN A 144 4.71 -12.28 -10.40
C ASN A 144 5.31 -12.34 -11.82
N ARG A 145 4.58 -12.94 -12.76
CA ARG A 145 4.94 -12.96 -14.18
C ARG A 145 4.48 -11.72 -14.94
N LEU A 146 3.62 -10.87 -14.41
CA LEU A 146 3.15 -9.66 -15.08
C LEU A 146 3.81 -8.40 -14.54
N PHE A 147 4.05 -8.35 -13.23
CA PHE A 147 4.53 -7.17 -12.54
C PHE A 147 6.01 -7.30 -12.18
N ASP A 148 6.68 -6.16 -11.95
CA ASP A 148 7.93 -6.16 -11.18
C ASP A 148 7.61 -6.34 -9.68
N CYS A 149 6.92 -7.45 -9.41
CA CYS A 149 6.29 -7.83 -8.16
C CYS A 149 7.27 -8.01 -7.02
N THR A 150 8.58 -7.91 -7.27
CA THR A 150 9.58 -8.00 -6.22
C THR A 150 9.33 -6.95 -5.14
N LYS A 151 8.99 -5.71 -5.49
CA LYS A 151 8.67 -4.70 -4.47
C LYS A 151 7.42 -5.10 -3.68
N PHE A 152 6.26 -5.13 -4.31
CA PHE A 152 4.97 -5.34 -3.63
C PHE A 152 4.91 -6.66 -2.85
N GLU A 153 5.46 -7.74 -3.41
CA GLU A 153 5.56 -9.03 -2.72
C GLU A 153 6.54 -8.96 -1.55
N THR A 154 7.71 -8.32 -1.72
CA THR A 154 8.68 -8.15 -0.63
C THR A 154 8.07 -7.37 0.54
N LEU A 155 7.34 -6.29 0.26
CA LEU A 155 6.72 -5.46 1.30
C LEU A 155 5.73 -6.25 2.16
N MET A 156 4.92 -7.10 1.51
CA MET A 156 4.00 -7.99 2.21
C MET A 156 4.72 -9.14 2.91
N ARG A 157 5.66 -9.80 2.24
CA ARG A 157 6.42 -10.93 2.79
C ARG A 157 7.18 -10.53 4.06
N TYR A 158 7.78 -9.34 4.08
CA TYR A 158 8.49 -8.82 5.24
C TYR A 158 7.60 -8.07 6.23
N ARG A 159 6.30 -7.95 5.94
CA ARG A 159 5.29 -7.32 6.80
C ARG A 159 5.71 -5.91 7.19
N CYS A 160 6.16 -5.13 6.21
CA CYS A 160 6.71 -3.78 6.42
C CYS A 160 5.69 -2.80 7.01
N ALA A 161 4.39 -3.09 6.88
CA ALA A 161 3.28 -2.35 7.48
C ALA A 161 2.10 -3.30 7.76
N ASN A 162 1.07 -2.80 8.46
CA ASN A 162 -0.16 -3.55 8.66
C ASN A 162 -1.05 -3.55 7.41
N LEU A 163 -1.07 -2.43 6.67
CA LEU A 163 -1.93 -2.24 5.50
C LEU A 163 -1.13 -1.68 4.32
N PHE A 164 -1.54 -2.06 3.11
CA PHE A 164 -0.87 -1.68 1.87
C PHE A 164 -1.90 -1.19 0.85
N PHE A 165 -1.70 0.00 0.32
CA PHE A 165 -2.60 0.66 -0.63
C PHE A 165 -1.88 1.00 -1.91
N LEU A 166 -2.50 0.65 -3.03
CA LEU A 166 -2.13 1.17 -4.33
C LEU A 166 -3.02 2.38 -4.63
N VAL A 167 -2.41 3.52 -4.98
CA VAL A 167 -3.09 4.77 -5.30
C VAL A 167 -2.91 5.04 -6.78
N LEU A 168 -4.02 5.13 -7.51
CA LEU A 168 -4.00 5.26 -8.98
C LEU A 168 -5.18 6.08 -9.50
N PRO A 169 -5.07 6.70 -10.69
CA PRO A 169 -6.22 7.24 -11.44
C PRO A 169 -7.29 6.17 -11.67
N ASN A 170 -8.58 6.52 -11.57
CA ASN A 170 -9.68 5.57 -11.72
C ASN A 170 -9.65 4.82 -13.07
N GLU A 171 -9.21 5.49 -14.13
CA GLU A 171 -9.10 4.92 -15.48
C GLU A 171 -8.10 3.77 -15.57
N LEU A 172 -7.18 3.68 -14.59
CA LEU A 172 -6.16 2.64 -14.52
C LEU A 172 -6.54 1.50 -13.57
N PHE A 173 -7.69 1.59 -12.89
CA PHE A 173 -8.08 0.54 -11.97
C PHE A 173 -8.52 -0.71 -12.71
N GLN A 174 -7.68 -1.74 -12.65
CA GLN A 174 -8.04 -3.09 -13.07
C GLN A 174 -7.86 -4.05 -11.90
N ALA A 175 -8.96 -4.60 -11.40
CA ALA A 175 -8.94 -5.49 -10.22
C ALA A 175 -8.01 -6.71 -10.38
N SER A 176 -7.80 -7.17 -11.62
CA SER A 176 -6.83 -8.22 -11.98
C SER A 176 -5.40 -7.87 -11.67
N GLU A 177 -5.04 -6.61 -11.85
CA GLU A 177 -3.66 -6.16 -11.77
C GLU A 177 -3.22 -5.73 -10.38
N VAL A 178 -4.14 -5.75 -9.42
CA VAL A 178 -3.86 -5.39 -8.03
C VAL A 178 -3.29 -6.61 -7.30
N PRO A 179 -2.07 -6.51 -6.73
CA PRO A 179 -1.47 -7.61 -5.97
C PRO A 179 -2.40 -8.14 -4.87
N VAL A 180 -2.33 -9.45 -4.59
CA VAL A 180 -3.09 -10.04 -3.47
C VAL A 180 -2.82 -9.29 -2.18
N GLY A 181 -3.86 -9.04 -1.38
CA GLY A 181 -3.73 -8.38 -0.08
C GLY A 181 -3.58 -6.86 -0.11
N TRP A 182 -3.26 -6.27 -1.25
CA TRP A 182 -3.29 -4.81 -1.41
C TRP A 182 -4.72 -4.29 -1.55
N GLY A 183 -4.95 -3.12 -0.96
CA GLY A 183 -6.12 -2.29 -1.20
C GLY A 183 -5.89 -1.32 -2.36
N VAL A 184 -6.98 -0.73 -2.86
CA VAL A 184 -6.91 0.27 -3.93
C VAL A 184 -7.66 1.53 -3.55
N LEU A 185 -6.97 2.65 -3.70
CA LEU A 185 -7.54 3.99 -3.69
C LEU A 185 -7.52 4.53 -5.12
N ALA A 186 -8.69 4.65 -5.73
CA ALA A 186 -8.82 5.20 -7.07
C ALA A 186 -9.12 6.69 -6.99
N GLN A 187 -8.40 7.50 -7.77
CA GLN A 187 -8.68 8.92 -7.90
C GLN A 187 -9.89 9.14 -8.82
N ALA A 188 -10.94 9.72 -8.29
CA ALA A 188 -12.11 10.20 -9.03
C ALA A 188 -12.50 11.60 -8.49
N ASP A 189 -12.82 12.53 -9.39
CA ASP A 189 -13.31 13.87 -9.04
C ASP A 189 -12.44 14.67 -8.05
N GLY A 190 -11.13 14.40 -8.05
CA GLY A 190 -10.18 15.07 -7.16
C GLY A 190 -10.10 14.49 -5.74
N GLU A 191 -10.79 13.38 -5.47
CA GLU A 191 -10.74 12.65 -4.22
C GLU A 191 -10.25 11.21 -4.43
N LEU A 192 -10.04 10.47 -3.34
CA LEU A 192 -9.70 9.04 -3.38
C LEU A 192 -10.86 8.21 -2.84
N ALA A 193 -11.35 7.28 -3.67
CA ALA A 193 -12.34 6.30 -3.29
C ALA A 193 -11.69 4.94 -3.02
N LEU A 194 -12.11 4.26 -1.95
CA LEU A 194 -11.65 2.91 -1.62
C LEU A 194 -12.36 1.87 -2.49
N MET A 195 -11.74 1.48 -3.60
CA MET A 195 -12.29 0.51 -4.55
C MET A 195 -12.07 -0.94 -4.13
N ARG A 196 -11.03 -1.19 -3.33
CA ARG A 196 -10.72 -2.53 -2.79
C ARG A 196 -10.12 -2.42 -1.40
N LYS A 197 -10.69 -3.14 -0.43
CA LYS A 197 -10.15 -3.20 0.93
C LYS A 197 -8.80 -3.93 0.95
N PRO A 198 -7.78 -3.40 1.65
CA PRO A 198 -6.55 -4.12 1.93
C PRO A 198 -6.80 -5.27 2.92
N VAL A 199 -5.91 -6.26 2.91
CA VAL A 199 -5.90 -7.34 3.90
C VAL A 199 -4.93 -7.00 5.01
N TRP A 200 -5.39 -7.07 6.25
CA TRP A 200 -4.56 -6.86 7.44
C TRP A 200 -3.36 -7.83 7.47
N GLN A 201 -2.17 -7.28 7.66
CA GLN A 201 -0.95 -8.03 7.94
C GLN A 201 -0.53 -7.80 9.39
N GLU A 202 -0.28 -8.90 10.11
CA GLU A 202 0.23 -8.79 11.48
C GLU A 202 1.72 -8.44 11.45
N SER A 203 2.05 -7.19 11.82
CA SER A 203 3.42 -6.68 11.87
C SER A 203 3.91 -6.58 13.31
N ALA A 204 5.12 -7.08 13.55
CA ALA A 204 5.74 -7.12 14.86
C ALA A 204 5.74 -5.72 15.53
N PRO A 205 5.47 -5.63 16.86
CA PRO A 205 5.48 -4.37 17.61
C PRO A 205 6.70 -3.49 17.32
N GLU A 206 7.88 -4.09 17.26
CA GLU A 206 9.15 -3.42 17.01
C GLU A 206 9.14 -2.78 15.63
N ASN A 207 8.73 -3.52 14.58
CA ASN A 207 8.65 -2.99 13.22
C ASN A 207 7.72 -1.78 13.14
N ARG A 208 6.60 -1.80 13.87
CA ARG A 208 5.65 -0.67 13.91
C ARG A 208 6.26 0.56 14.57
N LEU A 209 6.99 0.37 15.68
CA LEU A 209 7.69 1.46 16.37
C LEU A 209 8.82 2.04 15.50
N TRP A 210 9.65 1.19 14.90
CA TRP A 210 10.71 1.60 13.97
C TRP A 210 10.14 2.38 12.78
N PHE A 211 8.99 1.93 12.25
CA PHE A 211 8.36 2.61 11.13
C PHE A 211 7.81 3.98 11.53
N LEU A 212 7.16 4.09 12.70
CA LEU A 212 6.74 5.37 13.27
C LEU A 212 7.94 6.32 13.48
N GLN A 213 9.05 5.83 14.02
CA GLN A 213 10.27 6.64 14.19
C GLN A 213 10.78 7.18 12.85
N ARG A 214 10.73 6.38 11.78
CA ARG A 214 11.14 6.82 10.43
C ARG A 214 10.19 7.87 9.87
N ILE A 215 8.88 7.73 10.08
CA ILE A 215 7.87 8.75 9.73
C ILE A 215 8.17 10.06 10.47
N ALA A 216 8.36 9.99 11.80
CA ALA A 216 8.67 11.15 12.62
C ALA A 216 9.97 11.84 12.20
N THR A 217 11.04 11.06 11.96
CA THR A 217 12.34 11.59 11.49
C THR A 217 12.20 12.31 10.15
N ALA A 218 11.40 11.79 9.23
CA ALA A 218 11.14 12.45 7.96
C ALA A 218 10.31 13.72 8.12
N GLY A 219 9.36 13.74 9.06
CA GLY A 219 8.66 14.94 9.51
C GLY A 219 9.63 16.01 10.01
N THR A 220 10.57 15.65 10.88
CA THR A 220 11.63 16.56 11.35
C THR A 220 12.48 17.09 10.20
N ARG A 221 12.86 16.24 9.24
CA ARG A 221 13.61 16.68 8.04
C ARG A 221 12.79 17.65 7.19
N ALA A 222 11.47 17.49 7.12
CA ALA A 222 10.60 18.41 6.43
C ALA A 222 10.51 19.76 7.15
N LEU A 223 10.36 19.73 8.49
CA LEU A 223 10.38 20.93 9.33
C LEU A 223 11.71 21.67 9.22
N ASN A 224 12.84 20.97 9.28
CA ASN A 224 14.16 21.57 9.08
C ASN A 224 14.27 22.27 7.72
N ARG A 225 13.74 21.67 6.64
CA ARG A 225 13.73 22.34 5.33
C ARG A 225 12.85 23.59 5.30
N GLN A 226 11.74 23.61 6.04
CA GLN A 226 10.87 24.78 6.13
C GLN A 226 11.49 25.91 6.96
N LEU A 227 12.25 25.55 7.99
CA LEU A 227 12.95 26.49 8.87
C LEU A 227 14.39 26.77 8.43
N GLU A 228 14.79 26.26 7.26
CA GLU A 228 16.15 26.39 6.70
C GLU A 228 17.27 25.87 7.64
N ILE A 229 16.95 24.95 8.54
CA ILE A 229 17.91 24.33 9.47
C ILE A 229 18.77 23.31 8.70
N THR A 230 20.07 23.59 8.65
CA THR A 230 21.05 22.73 7.99
C THR A 230 21.68 21.72 8.97
N PHE A 231 22.44 20.78 8.41
CA PHE A 231 23.23 19.85 9.23
C PHE A 231 24.35 20.57 9.99
N GLU A 232 24.94 21.61 9.40
CA GLU A 232 26.01 22.41 10.00
C GLU A 232 25.49 23.20 11.21
N ASP A 233 24.27 23.75 11.15
CA ASP A 233 23.62 24.41 12.27
C ASP A 233 23.45 23.47 13.48
N VAL A 234 23.07 22.21 13.20
CA VAL A 234 22.89 21.19 14.24
C VAL A 234 24.24 20.78 14.85
N ILE A 235 25.29 20.60 14.04
CA ILE A 235 26.63 20.27 14.54
C ILE A 235 27.18 21.41 15.40
N SER A 236 27.12 22.65 14.89
CA SER A 236 27.66 23.81 15.60
C SER A 236 26.97 24.02 16.96
N SER A 237 25.66 23.77 17.03
CA SER A 237 24.91 23.81 18.29
C SER A 237 25.35 22.75 19.30
N ARG A 238 25.71 21.54 18.83
CA ARG A 238 26.24 20.46 19.69
C ARG A 238 27.63 20.79 20.23
N CYS A 239 28.52 21.31 19.38
CA CYS A 239 29.88 21.69 19.79
C CYS A 239 29.90 22.84 20.80
N ARG A 240 28.88 23.72 20.84
CA ARG A 240 28.73 24.77 21.86
C ARG A 240 28.15 24.27 23.19
N SER A 241 27.59 23.06 23.19
CA SER A 241 26.96 22.44 24.36
C SER A 241 27.88 21.45 25.08
N CYS A 242 29.10 21.25 24.56
CA CYS A 242 30.18 20.47 25.17
C CYS A 242 31.25 21.43 25.68
#